data_AF-A0A2V7VGJ0-F1
#
_entry.id   AF-A0A2V7VGJ0-F1
#
_cell.length_a   1.000
_cell.length_b   1.000
_cell.length_c   1.000
_cell.angle_alpha   90.00
_cell.angle_beta   90.00
_cell.angle_gamma   90.00
#
_symmetry.space_group_name_H-M   'P 1'
#
loop_
_entity.id
_entity.type
_entity.pdbx_description
1 polymer ?
#
loop_
_entity_poly.entity_id
_entity_poly.type
_entity_poly.pdbx_seq_one_letter_code
_entity_poly.pdbx_strand_id
1 'polypeptide(L)'
;MLRSGTVVLLLLTGLVPFLAGAAGPASRAELRRRYELATAAHRAGDYQAFLVESQAIALLAPRSLRARYNLACAHALLGQEAESLAILDRLARMGVAYDLAADGDFARIKGSAGFRAVVERMAALQTPVGSSRVAFTVADKELLPEGVTHDPKTGAFFVSSVHERKILRVGPDGAVGDFVPEARDGLLSTLALAVDAGSRSLWVSTDGVPQTKGVVKEDTGRSAVIEYDLDTGRKRRAVGPPASFPGARFADLTVGPGGDLWVADPYSGCLYVLRKEEASFRVFLEPGTIESPQGMAFSPTGRWLFVADYTQGIARVDPANGTVVLLDAPVDAATTGVDGLVWGGGGLVGIQNGVRPHRVVRLRLDPGLERITEVSILERGNPRFDEPTLGVMVGDELYYVANSQYEAFGENGRPDPARLKDPVILRLRVTP
;
A
#
# COMPACT_ATOMS: atom_id res chain seq x y z
N MET A 1 28.96 -0.76 70.88
CA MET A 1 27.65 -0.20 71.30
C MET A 1 27.29 0.94 70.36
N LEU A 2 26.09 0.83 69.78
CA LEU A 2 25.35 1.71 68.85
C LEU A 2 25.90 3.11 68.49
N ARG A 3 25.90 3.40 67.17
CA ARG A 3 25.24 4.53 66.44
C ARG A 3 25.77 4.54 64.99
N SER A 4 24.99 4.12 63.99
CA SER A 4 24.00 4.89 63.20
C SER A 4 24.62 5.88 62.21
N GLY A 5 24.37 5.67 60.90
CA GLY A 5 24.75 6.61 59.84
C GLY A 5 24.36 6.15 58.42
N THR A 6 23.06 6.18 58.13
CA THR A 6 22.41 6.54 56.84
C THR A 6 22.96 5.97 55.52
N VAL A 7 22.25 4.99 54.94
CA VAL A 7 22.31 4.65 53.50
C VAL A 7 21.15 5.37 52.79
N VAL A 8 21.49 6.28 51.88
CA VAL A 8 20.54 6.94 50.97
C VAL A 8 20.21 5.95 49.84
N LEU A 9 18.97 5.49 49.79
CA LEU A 9 18.46 4.68 48.68
C LEU A 9 17.91 5.62 47.60
N LEU A 10 18.71 5.89 46.57
CA LEU A 10 18.27 6.56 45.35
C LEU A 10 17.44 5.58 44.51
N LEU A 11 16.12 5.73 44.55
CA LEU A 11 15.19 5.11 43.62
C LEU A 11 15.31 5.82 42.26
N LEU A 12 16.14 5.25 41.37
CA LEU A 12 16.12 5.59 39.95
C LEU A 12 14.99 4.80 39.28
N THR A 13 13.82 5.42 39.18
CA THR A 13 12.74 4.99 38.29
C THR A 13 13.14 5.27 36.84
N GLY A 14 13.87 4.33 36.25
CA GLY A 14 14.17 4.35 34.81
C GLY A 14 12.91 4.00 34.02
N LEU A 15 12.22 5.03 33.50
CA LEU A 15 11.33 4.87 32.35
C LEU A 15 12.17 4.32 31.19
N VAL A 16 11.90 3.09 30.78
CA VAL A 16 12.40 2.57 29.51
C VAL A 16 11.50 3.13 28.41
N PRO A 17 11.99 4.02 27.52
CA PRO A 17 11.20 4.42 26.37
C PRO A 17 11.06 3.20 25.44
N PHE A 18 9.82 2.80 25.18
CA PHE A 18 9.47 1.85 24.12
C PHE A 18 9.77 2.54 22.79
N LEU A 19 11.02 2.42 22.32
CA LEU A 19 11.35 2.73 20.94
C LEU A 19 10.75 1.61 20.09
N ALA A 20 9.59 1.87 19.49
CA ALA A 20 9.06 1.08 18.38
C ALA A 20 9.99 1.26 17.18
N GLY A 21 11.12 0.57 17.20
CA GLY A 21 12.06 0.51 16.09
C GLY A 21 11.44 -0.29 14.93
N ALA A 22 11.65 0.20 13.71
CA ALA A 22 11.36 -0.55 12.50
C ALA A 22 11.95 -1.96 12.58
N ALA A 23 11.16 -2.97 12.21
CA ALA A 23 11.55 -4.37 12.29
C ALA A 23 12.69 -4.63 11.27
N GLY A 24 13.91 -4.89 11.75
CA GLY A 24 15.08 -5.09 10.89
C GLY A 24 15.05 -6.38 10.03
N PRO A 25 16.06 -6.61 9.19
CA PRO A 25 16.14 -7.79 8.31
C PRO A 25 16.03 -9.14 9.04
N ALA A 26 16.54 -9.22 10.28
CA ALA A 26 16.46 -10.40 11.12
C ALA A 26 15.02 -10.76 11.51
N SER A 27 14.14 -9.76 11.72
CA SER A 27 12.72 -10.01 12.01
C SER A 27 11.94 -10.48 10.78
N ARG A 28 12.32 -10.09 9.56
CA ARG A 28 11.68 -10.60 8.33
C ARG A 28 11.92 -12.09 8.10
N ALA A 29 13.17 -12.51 8.24
CA ALA A 29 13.56 -13.91 8.06
C ALA A 29 12.86 -14.80 9.10
N GLU A 30 12.81 -14.35 10.35
CA GLU A 30 12.09 -15.05 11.42
C GLU A 30 10.58 -15.10 11.16
N LEU A 31 9.96 -13.97 10.76
CA LEU A 31 8.54 -13.94 10.44
C LEU A 31 8.18 -14.92 9.32
N ARG A 32 8.99 -14.96 8.24
CA ARG A 32 8.83 -15.90 7.13
C ARG A 32 8.92 -17.35 7.60
N ARG A 33 9.97 -17.69 8.35
CA ARG A 33 10.17 -19.02 8.93
C ARG A 33 8.98 -19.45 9.78
N ARG A 34 8.43 -18.56 10.61
CA ARG A 34 7.26 -18.88 11.43
C ARG A 34 6.01 -19.10 10.60
N TYR A 35 5.79 -18.32 9.55
CA TYR A 35 4.69 -18.58 8.62
C TYR A 35 4.81 -19.95 7.94
N GLU A 36 6.03 -20.37 7.57
CA GLU A 36 6.28 -21.70 7.00
C GLU A 36 5.97 -22.81 8.02
N LEU A 37 6.42 -22.66 9.27
CA LEU A 37 6.13 -23.59 10.36
C LEU A 37 4.64 -23.67 10.69
N ALA A 38 3.95 -22.52 10.79
CA ALA A 38 2.51 -22.45 11.02
C ALA A 38 1.73 -23.15 9.90
N THR A 39 2.13 -22.93 8.64
CA THR A 39 1.51 -23.56 7.47
C THR A 39 1.73 -25.08 7.48
N ALA A 40 2.94 -25.53 7.81
CA ALA A 40 3.25 -26.96 7.91
C ALA A 40 2.45 -27.64 9.03
N ALA A 41 2.35 -27.00 10.20
CA ALA A 41 1.55 -27.48 11.32
C ALA A 41 0.06 -27.59 10.98
N HIS A 42 -0.52 -26.56 10.36
CA HIS A 42 -1.92 -26.57 9.90
C HIS A 42 -2.18 -27.72 8.92
N ARG A 43 -1.32 -27.89 7.91
CA ARG A 43 -1.44 -28.99 6.91
C ARG A 43 -1.30 -30.37 7.53
N ALA A 44 -0.49 -30.51 8.59
CA ALA A 44 -0.31 -31.77 9.31
C ALA A 44 -1.46 -32.07 10.30
N GLY A 45 -2.40 -31.13 10.51
CA GLY A 45 -3.44 -31.23 11.52
C GLY A 45 -2.93 -31.02 12.96
N ASP A 46 -1.69 -30.56 13.13
CA ASP A 46 -1.13 -30.20 14.44
C ASP A 46 -1.56 -28.78 14.81
N TYR A 47 -2.81 -28.65 15.25
CA TYR A 47 -3.40 -27.35 15.57
C TYR A 47 -2.82 -26.70 16.82
N GLN A 48 -2.19 -27.48 17.71
CA GLN A 48 -1.48 -26.92 18.86
C GLN A 48 -0.20 -26.21 18.41
N ALA A 49 0.60 -26.84 17.54
CA ALA A 49 1.76 -26.18 16.94
C ALA A 49 1.35 -24.98 16.07
N PHE A 50 0.25 -25.10 15.31
CA PHE A 50 -0.28 -23.99 14.52
C PHE A 50 -0.66 -22.78 15.40
N LEU A 51 -1.29 -23.01 16.56
CA LEU A 51 -1.60 -21.95 17.52
C LEU A 51 -0.33 -21.27 18.06
N VAL A 52 0.67 -22.06 18.48
CA VAL A 52 1.94 -21.53 19.02
C VAL A 52 2.62 -20.62 18.01
N GLU A 53 2.74 -21.06 16.75
CA GLU A 53 3.37 -20.24 15.72
C GLU A 53 2.51 -19.02 15.34
N SER A 54 1.18 -19.17 15.28
CA SER A 54 0.29 -18.04 15.01
C SER A 54 0.36 -16.96 16.09
N GLN A 55 0.50 -17.34 17.36
CA GLN A 55 0.71 -16.41 18.47
C GLN A 55 2.04 -15.66 18.33
N ALA A 56 3.13 -16.38 18.00
CA ALA A 56 4.42 -15.76 17.80
C ALA A 56 4.45 -14.81 16.60
N ILE A 57 3.79 -15.17 15.49
CA ILE A 57 3.61 -14.29 14.33
C ILE A 57 2.82 -13.04 14.73
N ALA A 58 1.73 -13.19 15.48
CA ALA A 58 0.92 -12.04 15.92
C ALA A 58 1.68 -11.10 16.86
N LEU A 59 2.67 -11.61 17.62
CA LEU A 59 3.56 -10.78 18.44
C LEU A 59 4.61 -10.03 17.60
N LEU A 60 5.16 -10.68 16.57
CA LEU A 60 6.16 -10.07 15.68
C LEU A 60 5.56 -9.08 14.68
N ALA A 61 4.32 -9.32 14.25
CA ALA A 61 3.60 -8.50 13.30
C ALA A 61 2.23 -8.07 13.87
N PRO A 62 2.21 -7.27 14.96
CA PRO A 62 0.99 -6.98 15.72
C PRO A 62 -0.07 -6.24 14.91
N ARG A 63 0.30 -5.58 13.82
CA ARG A 63 -0.61 -4.85 12.92
C ARG A 63 -1.10 -5.70 11.73
N SER A 64 -0.52 -6.89 11.51
CA SER A 64 -0.89 -7.75 10.40
C SER A 64 -2.31 -8.31 10.57
N LEU A 65 -3.20 -7.91 9.67
CA LEU A 65 -4.58 -8.42 9.63
C LEU A 65 -4.62 -9.92 9.35
N ARG A 66 -3.73 -10.40 8.47
CA ARG A 66 -3.57 -11.84 8.18
C ARG A 66 -3.09 -12.63 9.40
N ALA A 67 -2.10 -12.13 10.15
CA ALA A 67 -1.63 -12.81 11.36
C ALA A 67 -2.77 -12.96 12.38
N ARG A 68 -3.57 -11.91 12.56
CA ARG A 68 -4.74 -11.93 13.45
C ARG A 68 -5.80 -12.91 12.97
N TYR A 69 -6.11 -12.92 11.67
CA TYR A 69 -7.07 -13.87 11.10
C TYR A 69 -6.62 -15.32 11.32
N ASN A 70 -5.36 -15.65 10.99
CA ASN A 70 -4.83 -17.00 11.18
C ASN A 70 -4.80 -17.42 12.65
N LEU A 71 -4.53 -16.49 13.58
CA LEU A 71 -4.64 -16.75 15.01
C LEU A 71 -6.08 -17.07 15.43
N ALA A 72 -7.07 -16.39 14.87
CA ALA A 72 -8.48 -16.71 15.11
C ALA A 72 -8.84 -18.11 14.59
N CYS A 73 -8.32 -18.50 13.41
CA CYS A 73 -8.46 -19.85 12.87
C CYS A 73 -7.84 -20.90 13.81
N ALA A 74 -6.62 -20.66 14.30
CA ALA A 74 -5.93 -21.57 15.21
C ALA A 74 -6.72 -21.80 16.52
N HIS A 75 -7.27 -20.73 17.11
CA HIS A 75 -8.16 -20.84 18.27
C HIS A 75 -9.43 -21.64 17.95
N ALA A 76 -10.08 -21.38 16.81
CA ALA A 76 -11.30 -22.07 16.41
C ALA A 76 -11.06 -23.59 16.19
N LEU A 77 -9.96 -23.95 15.55
CA LEU A 77 -9.54 -25.34 15.33
C LEU A 77 -9.29 -26.10 16.63
N LEU A 78 -9.03 -25.41 17.74
CA LEU A 78 -8.88 -26.01 19.07
C LEU A 78 -10.15 -25.90 19.93
N GLY A 79 -11.26 -25.37 19.38
CA GLY A 79 -12.51 -25.16 20.11
C GLY A 79 -12.46 -24.00 21.11
N GLN A 80 -11.45 -23.14 21.03
CA GLN A 80 -11.26 -21.97 21.87
C GLN A 80 -12.12 -20.82 21.31
N GLU A 81 -13.44 -20.95 21.50
CA GLU A 81 -14.43 -20.08 20.88
C GLU A 81 -14.29 -18.61 21.31
N ALA A 82 -14.16 -18.36 22.62
CA ALA A 82 -14.12 -17.00 23.15
C ALA A 82 -12.94 -16.19 22.58
N GLU A 83 -11.76 -16.80 22.50
CA GLU A 83 -10.54 -16.22 21.97
C GLU A 83 -10.65 -15.95 20.47
N SER A 84 -11.17 -16.92 19.71
CA SER A 84 -11.39 -16.75 18.27
C SER A 84 -12.37 -15.60 17.98
N LEU A 85 -13.53 -15.58 18.66
CA LEU A 85 -14.55 -14.57 18.47
C LEU A 85 -14.08 -13.16 18.87
N ALA A 86 -13.26 -13.03 19.92
CA ALA A 86 -12.69 -11.73 20.30
C ALA A 86 -11.80 -11.13 19.21
N ILE A 87 -11.02 -11.97 18.52
CA ILE A 87 -10.15 -11.53 17.42
C ILE A 87 -11.00 -11.19 16.18
N LEU A 88 -11.95 -12.05 15.81
CA LEU A 88 -12.82 -11.81 14.66
C LEU A 88 -13.69 -10.57 14.83
N ASP A 89 -14.21 -10.33 16.04
CA ASP A 89 -14.94 -9.10 16.35
C ASP A 89 -14.07 -7.86 16.17
N ARG A 90 -12.81 -7.91 16.63
CA ARG A 90 -11.87 -6.81 16.41
C ARG A 90 -11.63 -6.57 14.92
N LEU A 91 -11.43 -7.60 14.11
CA LEU A 91 -11.30 -7.46 12.65
C LEU A 91 -12.55 -6.82 12.02
N ALA A 92 -13.76 -7.22 12.46
CA ALA A 92 -15.00 -6.62 12.01
C ALA A 92 -15.11 -5.13 12.40
N ARG A 93 -14.69 -4.74 13.63
CA ARG A 93 -14.63 -3.34 14.07
C ARG A 93 -13.62 -2.50 13.29
N MET A 94 -12.55 -3.12 12.78
CA MET A 94 -11.61 -2.50 11.83
C MET A 94 -12.18 -2.37 10.41
N GLY A 95 -13.42 -2.81 10.18
CA GLY A 95 -14.07 -2.80 8.88
C GLY A 95 -13.45 -3.79 7.88
N VAL A 96 -12.85 -4.88 8.37
CA VAL A 96 -12.24 -5.94 7.56
C VAL A 96 -13.13 -7.18 7.62
N ALA A 97 -13.46 -7.72 6.45
CA ALA A 97 -14.31 -8.88 6.27
C ALA A 97 -13.52 -10.04 5.65
N TYR A 98 -13.81 -11.25 6.14
CA TYR A 98 -13.40 -12.52 5.57
C TYR A 98 -14.66 -13.37 5.37
N ASP A 99 -14.62 -14.32 4.42
CA ASP A 99 -15.71 -15.29 4.27
C ASP A 99 -15.58 -16.41 5.31
N LEU A 100 -15.95 -16.09 6.54
CA LEU A 100 -15.89 -17.02 7.67
C LEU A 100 -16.78 -18.25 7.45
N ALA A 101 -17.85 -18.12 6.65
CA ALA A 101 -18.79 -19.21 6.43
C ALA A 101 -18.23 -20.27 5.47
N ALA A 102 -17.38 -19.86 4.52
CA ALA A 102 -16.67 -20.74 3.60
C ALA A 102 -15.40 -21.35 4.20
N ASP A 103 -14.82 -20.74 5.25
CA ASP A 103 -13.59 -21.23 5.86
C ASP A 103 -13.86 -22.42 6.82
N GLY A 104 -13.24 -23.55 6.51
CA GLY A 104 -13.39 -24.81 7.26
C GLY A 104 -12.77 -24.77 8.66
N ASP A 105 -11.83 -23.86 8.93
CA ASP A 105 -11.16 -23.78 10.23
C ASP A 105 -12.13 -23.41 11.37
N PHE A 106 -13.26 -22.77 11.03
CA PHE A 106 -14.30 -22.40 11.99
C PHE A 106 -15.37 -23.47 12.22
N ALA A 107 -15.26 -24.65 11.61
CA ALA A 107 -16.29 -25.70 11.68
C ALA A 107 -16.71 -26.05 13.12
N ARG A 108 -15.76 -26.02 14.08
CA ARG A 108 -16.02 -26.34 15.50
C ARG A 108 -16.85 -25.29 16.24
N ILE A 109 -16.81 -24.03 15.80
CA ILE A 109 -17.51 -22.92 16.46
C ILE A 109 -18.69 -22.38 15.63
N LYS A 110 -18.89 -22.90 14.41
CA LYS A 110 -19.89 -22.41 13.44
C LYS A 110 -21.33 -22.39 13.95
N GLY A 111 -21.67 -23.30 14.87
CA GLY A 111 -23.01 -23.40 15.47
C GLY A 111 -23.31 -22.36 16.55
N SER A 112 -22.30 -21.67 17.07
CA SER A 112 -22.46 -20.77 18.19
C SER A 112 -23.22 -19.49 17.80
N ALA A 113 -23.91 -18.88 18.78
CA ALA A 113 -24.57 -17.60 18.55
C ALA A 113 -23.55 -16.47 18.31
N GLY A 114 -22.41 -16.52 18.99
CA GLY A 114 -21.34 -15.54 18.85
C GLY A 114 -20.71 -15.56 17.45
N PHE A 115 -20.47 -16.75 16.91
CA PHE A 115 -19.93 -16.90 15.54
C PHE A 115 -20.91 -16.34 14.49
N ARG A 116 -22.19 -16.71 14.57
CA ARG A 116 -23.22 -16.17 13.67
C ARG A 116 -23.30 -14.65 13.71
N ALA A 117 -23.22 -14.06 14.90
CA ALA A 117 -23.23 -12.60 15.05
C ALA A 117 -22.00 -11.93 14.40
N VAL A 118 -20.81 -12.54 14.46
CA VAL A 118 -19.61 -12.02 13.77
C VAL A 118 -19.75 -12.15 12.25
N VAL A 119 -20.26 -13.28 11.76
CA VAL A 119 -20.54 -13.49 10.32
C VAL A 119 -21.46 -12.40 9.79
N GLU A 120 -22.56 -12.12 10.50
CA GLU A 120 -23.51 -11.06 10.15
C GLU A 120 -22.85 -9.68 10.14
N ARG A 121 -22.01 -9.37 11.14
CA ARG A 121 -21.25 -8.11 11.17
C ARG A 121 -20.32 -7.97 9.97
N MET A 122 -19.56 -9.02 9.62
CA MET A 122 -18.65 -8.98 8.47
C MET A 122 -19.40 -8.90 7.14
N ALA A 123 -20.54 -9.59 7.00
CA ALA A 123 -21.40 -9.48 5.83
C ALA A 123 -21.94 -8.05 5.66
N ALA A 124 -22.34 -7.40 6.76
CA ALA A 124 -22.83 -6.02 6.72
C ALA A 124 -21.77 -5.01 6.22
N LEU A 125 -20.47 -5.31 6.37
CA LEU A 125 -19.39 -4.47 5.85
C LEU A 125 -19.39 -4.34 4.32
N GLN A 126 -19.98 -5.31 3.61
CA GLN A 126 -20.10 -5.29 2.14
C GLN A 126 -21.07 -4.22 1.65
N THR A 127 -21.88 -3.64 2.54
CA THR A 127 -22.74 -2.50 2.20
C THR A 127 -21.85 -1.33 1.74
N PRO A 128 -22.03 -0.84 0.50
CA PRO A 128 -21.19 0.23 -0.02
C PRO A 128 -21.32 1.50 0.81
N VAL A 129 -20.19 2.16 1.05
CA VAL A 129 -20.11 3.49 1.65
C VAL A 129 -19.40 4.38 0.66
N GLY A 130 -19.85 5.62 0.51
CA GLY A 130 -19.12 6.63 -0.25
C GLY A 130 -19.95 7.34 -1.29
N SER A 131 -19.29 8.26 -1.98
CA SER A 131 -19.93 9.17 -2.92
C SER A 131 -19.12 9.32 -4.20
N SER A 132 -18.21 8.39 -4.48
CA SER A 132 -17.40 8.43 -5.69
C SER A 132 -18.28 8.46 -6.93
N ARG A 133 -17.81 9.20 -7.93
CA ARG A 133 -18.44 9.31 -9.25
C ARG A 133 -17.42 8.88 -10.29
N VAL A 134 -17.91 8.38 -11.41
CA VAL A 134 -17.05 8.15 -12.57
C VAL A 134 -16.50 9.50 -13.03
N ALA A 135 -15.19 9.64 -13.06
CA ALA A 135 -14.52 10.77 -13.71
C ALA A 135 -14.51 10.51 -15.22
N PHE A 136 -14.01 9.34 -15.61
CA PHE A 136 -14.03 8.85 -16.99
C PHE A 136 -13.83 7.33 -17.01
N THR A 137 -14.16 6.73 -18.15
CA THR A 137 -13.96 5.31 -18.45
C THR A 137 -13.10 5.21 -19.70
N VAL A 138 -12.12 4.31 -19.68
CA VAL A 138 -11.28 4.03 -20.86
C VAL A 138 -11.86 2.84 -21.59
N ALA A 139 -12.21 3.03 -22.87
CA ALA A 139 -12.77 1.97 -23.73
C ALA A 139 -11.66 1.05 -24.26
N ASP A 140 -10.94 0.42 -23.34
CA ASP A 140 -9.85 -0.51 -23.61
C ASP A 140 -9.79 -1.55 -22.47
N LYS A 141 -10.43 -2.69 -22.70
CA LYS A 141 -10.57 -3.73 -21.69
C LYS A 141 -9.26 -4.41 -21.33
N GLU A 142 -8.27 -4.41 -22.24
CA GLU A 142 -6.95 -5.00 -22.01
C GLU A 142 -6.01 -4.04 -21.28
N LEU A 143 -6.39 -2.77 -21.13
CA LEU A 143 -5.67 -1.83 -20.29
C LEU A 143 -5.74 -2.30 -18.83
N LEU A 144 -4.58 -2.55 -18.24
CA LEU A 144 -4.40 -2.78 -16.82
C LEU A 144 -3.80 -1.50 -16.23
N PRO A 145 -4.60 -0.53 -15.76
CA PRO A 145 -4.06 0.70 -15.20
C PRO A 145 -3.57 0.50 -13.77
N GLU A 146 -2.46 1.15 -13.44
CA GLU A 146 -1.93 1.15 -12.06
C GLU A 146 -2.07 2.53 -11.41
N GLY A 147 -1.86 3.59 -12.18
CA GLY A 147 -1.85 4.95 -11.67
C GLY A 147 -2.45 5.96 -12.61
N VAL A 148 -2.90 7.05 -12.02
CA VAL A 148 -3.45 8.22 -12.70
C VAL A 148 -2.84 9.48 -12.11
N THR A 149 -2.44 10.41 -12.98
CA THR A 149 -1.95 11.74 -12.57
C THR A 149 -2.59 12.83 -13.44
N HIS A 150 -2.36 14.09 -13.10
CA HIS A 150 -3.06 15.23 -13.69
C HIS A 150 -2.09 16.38 -14.00
N ASP A 151 -2.19 16.96 -15.20
CA ASP A 151 -1.50 18.19 -15.53
C ASP A 151 -2.40 19.41 -15.25
N PRO A 152 -2.06 20.24 -14.24
CA PRO A 152 -2.87 21.41 -13.90
C PRO A 152 -2.88 22.50 -14.99
N LYS A 153 -1.94 22.48 -15.95
CA LYS A 153 -1.89 23.47 -17.04
C LYS A 153 -2.93 23.17 -18.12
N THR A 154 -3.05 21.92 -18.55
CA THR A 154 -3.96 21.52 -19.64
C THR A 154 -5.26 20.89 -19.15
N GLY A 155 -5.36 20.51 -17.88
CA GLY A 155 -6.51 19.78 -17.33
C GLY A 155 -6.56 18.31 -17.79
N ALA A 156 -5.51 17.82 -18.42
CA ALA A 156 -5.43 16.45 -18.91
C ALA A 156 -5.01 15.49 -17.80
N PHE A 157 -5.55 14.27 -17.86
CA PHE A 157 -5.12 13.15 -17.04
C PHE A 157 -4.17 12.24 -17.83
N PHE A 158 -3.26 11.58 -17.13
CA PHE A 158 -2.40 10.54 -17.68
C PHE A 158 -2.63 9.26 -16.90
N VAL A 159 -2.77 8.14 -17.61
CA VAL A 159 -3.09 6.83 -17.02
C VAL A 159 -2.03 5.83 -17.49
N SER A 160 -1.46 5.09 -16.55
CA SER A 160 -0.47 4.05 -16.88
C SER A 160 -1.16 2.80 -17.42
N SER A 161 -0.40 1.97 -18.12
CA SER A 161 -0.77 0.62 -18.50
C SER A 161 0.35 -0.35 -18.15
N VAL A 162 0.06 -1.26 -17.23
CA VAL A 162 0.94 -2.36 -16.86
C VAL A 162 1.00 -3.35 -18.02
N HIS A 163 -0.16 -3.84 -18.45
CA HIS A 163 -0.19 -4.88 -19.47
C HIS A 163 0.37 -4.37 -20.80
N GLU A 164 -0.15 -3.26 -21.33
CA GLU A 164 0.14 -2.83 -22.70
C GLU A 164 1.36 -1.92 -22.83
N ARG A 165 2.07 -1.62 -21.73
CA ARG A 165 3.36 -0.89 -21.76
C ARG A 165 3.26 0.48 -22.43
N LYS A 166 2.18 1.20 -22.14
CA LYS A 166 1.83 2.49 -22.75
C LYS A 166 1.33 3.46 -21.69
N ILE A 167 1.29 4.75 -22.03
CA ILE A 167 0.71 5.80 -21.18
C ILE A 167 -0.36 6.49 -21.99
N LEU A 168 -1.58 6.52 -21.46
CA LEU A 168 -2.69 7.24 -22.07
C LEU A 168 -2.69 8.69 -21.60
N ARG A 169 -3.17 9.58 -22.47
CA ARG A 169 -3.62 10.94 -22.12
C ARG A 169 -5.13 11.00 -22.32
N VAL A 170 -5.82 11.54 -21.33
CA VAL A 170 -7.24 11.86 -21.37
C VAL A 170 -7.38 13.37 -21.30
N GLY A 171 -7.87 13.99 -22.38
CA GLY A 171 -8.10 15.43 -22.43
C GLY A 171 -9.23 15.88 -21.49
N PRO A 172 -9.32 17.18 -21.16
CA PRO A 172 -10.41 17.72 -20.35
C PRO A 172 -11.80 17.59 -21.03
N ASP A 173 -11.82 17.35 -22.34
CA ASP A 173 -13.00 17.03 -23.16
C ASP A 173 -13.35 15.53 -23.16
N GLY A 174 -12.55 14.69 -22.50
CA GLY A 174 -12.70 13.24 -22.47
C GLY A 174 -12.04 12.51 -23.65
N ALA A 175 -11.34 13.21 -24.56
CA ALA A 175 -10.64 12.57 -25.66
C ALA A 175 -9.48 11.70 -25.12
N VAL A 176 -9.48 10.42 -25.47
CA VAL A 176 -8.45 9.46 -25.06
C VAL A 176 -7.50 9.20 -26.23
N GLY A 177 -6.20 9.19 -25.97
CA GLY A 177 -5.19 8.76 -26.92
C GLY A 177 -3.86 8.44 -26.26
N ASP A 178 -2.96 7.81 -26.99
CA ASP A 178 -1.62 7.50 -26.47
C ASP A 178 -0.81 8.80 -26.27
N PHE A 179 -0.32 9.00 -25.04
CA PHE A 179 0.76 9.95 -24.77
C PHE A 179 2.10 9.34 -25.13
N VAL A 180 2.29 8.09 -24.72
CA VAL A 180 3.41 7.23 -25.09
C VAL A 180 2.83 5.91 -25.58
N PRO A 181 3.01 5.56 -26.87
CA PRO A 181 2.47 4.31 -27.42
C PRO A 181 3.22 3.08 -26.88
N GLU A 182 2.61 1.91 -27.06
CA GLU A 182 3.11 0.62 -26.60
C GLU A 182 4.62 0.44 -26.87
N ALA A 183 5.36 0.10 -25.80
CA ALA A 183 6.78 -0.25 -25.81
C ALA A 183 7.74 0.80 -26.35
N ARG A 184 7.27 2.02 -26.64
CA ARG A 184 8.16 3.10 -27.07
C ARG A 184 9.21 3.34 -26.00
N ASP A 185 10.42 3.71 -26.44
CA ASP A 185 11.52 4.05 -25.54
C ASP A 185 12.01 2.91 -24.63
N GLY A 186 11.59 1.67 -24.89
CA GLY A 186 11.92 0.52 -24.05
C GLY A 186 11.02 0.38 -22.83
N LEU A 187 9.84 0.99 -22.84
CA LEU A 187 8.85 0.81 -21.78
C LEU A 187 8.46 -0.67 -21.61
N LEU A 188 8.55 -1.13 -20.37
CA LEU A 188 7.90 -2.35 -19.88
C LEU A 188 6.55 -1.96 -19.28
N SER A 189 6.09 -2.60 -18.20
CA SER A 189 4.89 -2.10 -17.52
C SER A 189 5.13 -0.69 -17.04
N THR A 190 4.13 0.17 -17.17
CA THR A 190 4.12 1.48 -16.51
C THR A 190 3.29 1.38 -15.26
N LEU A 191 3.81 1.86 -14.13
CA LEU A 191 3.19 1.72 -12.82
C LEU A 191 2.73 3.09 -12.32
N ALA A 192 3.56 3.77 -11.52
CA ALA A 192 3.28 5.10 -11.00
C ALA A 192 3.65 6.22 -11.99
N LEU A 193 2.90 7.32 -11.88
CA LEU A 193 3.04 8.53 -12.70
C LEU A 193 3.05 9.75 -11.79
N ALA A 194 4.00 10.67 -11.99
CA ALA A 194 3.99 11.96 -11.31
C ALA A 194 4.30 13.11 -12.28
N VAL A 195 3.46 14.14 -12.23
CA VAL A 195 3.70 15.39 -12.94
C VAL A 195 4.53 16.32 -12.05
N ASP A 196 5.69 16.75 -12.55
CA ASP A 196 6.35 17.96 -12.07
C ASP A 196 5.93 19.15 -12.94
N ALA A 197 5.04 19.97 -12.39
CA ALA A 197 4.56 21.13 -13.10
C ALA A 197 5.63 22.21 -13.33
N GLY A 198 6.62 22.32 -12.43
CA GLY A 198 7.66 23.34 -12.57
C GLY A 198 8.54 23.09 -13.79
N SER A 199 8.96 21.84 -13.98
CA SER A 199 9.83 21.42 -15.10
C SER A 199 9.07 20.92 -16.34
N ARG A 200 7.74 20.83 -16.26
CA ARG A 200 6.88 20.22 -17.29
C ARG A 200 7.36 18.81 -17.63
N SER A 201 7.56 18.00 -16.59
CA SER A 201 7.97 16.60 -16.70
C SER A 201 6.85 15.67 -16.27
N LEU A 202 6.66 14.59 -17.03
CA LEU A 202 5.96 13.39 -16.56
C LEU A 202 7.01 12.34 -16.20
N TRP A 203 7.09 12.00 -14.92
CA TRP A 203 7.91 10.93 -14.40
C TRP A 203 7.12 9.64 -14.34
N VAL A 204 7.72 8.55 -14.81
CA VAL A 204 7.03 7.26 -14.94
C VAL A 204 7.94 6.14 -14.44
N SER A 205 7.48 5.36 -13.46
CA SER A 205 8.14 4.11 -13.11
C SER A 205 7.77 3.04 -14.13
N THR A 206 8.78 2.28 -14.55
CA THR A 206 8.60 1.13 -15.43
C THR A 206 9.34 -0.08 -14.89
N ASP A 207 8.72 -1.26 -15.00
CA ASP A 207 9.26 -2.52 -14.50
C ASP A 207 8.75 -3.69 -15.35
N GLY A 208 9.56 -4.73 -15.50
CA GLY A 208 9.10 -6.00 -16.07
C GLY A 208 8.41 -6.84 -15.00
N VAL A 209 7.10 -6.98 -15.12
CA VAL A 209 6.27 -7.81 -14.23
C VAL A 209 5.59 -8.94 -15.03
N PRO A 210 5.10 -10.00 -14.37
CA PRO A 210 4.43 -11.12 -15.05
C PRO A 210 3.27 -10.68 -15.97
N GLN A 211 2.59 -9.58 -15.63
CA GLN A 211 1.47 -9.03 -16.38
C GLN A 211 1.89 -8.25 -17.63
N THR A 212 3.17 -7.89 -17.77
CA THR A 212 3.69 -7.15 -18.93
C THR A 212 3.45 -7.94 -20.23
N LYS A 213 2.80 -7.33 -21.22
CA LYS A 213 2.54 -7.96 -22.52
C LYS A 213 3.83 -8.29 -23.25
N GLY A 214 3.99 -9.56 -23.62
CA GLY A 214 5.17 -10.04 -24.35
C GLY A 214 6.45 -10.07 -23.51
N VAL A 215 6.33 -10.09 -22.17
CA VAL A 215 7.50 -10.15 -21.27
C VAL A 215 8.31 -11.41 -21.48
N VAL A 216 9.63 -11.25 -21.56
CA VAL A 216 10.58 -12.38 -21.51
C VAL A 216 11.25 -12.43 -20.13
N LYS A 217 11.88 -13.56 -19.81
CA LYS A 217 12.49 -13.77 -18.49
C LYS A 217 13.53 -12.70 -18.14
N GLU A 218 14.23 -12.20 -19.14
CA GLU A 218 15.26 -11.17 -19.03
C GLU A 218 14.67 -9.81 -18.67
N ASP A 219 13.40 -9.56 -18.99
CA ASP A 219 12.70 -8.32 -18.65
C ASP A 219 12.23 -8.30 -17.20
N THR A 220 11.92 -9.47 -16.63
CA THR A 220 11.41 -9.57 -15.27
C THR A 220 12.37 -8.94 -14.26
N GLY A 221 11.91 -7.86 -13.62
CA GLY A 221 12.69 -7.11 -12.64
C GLY A 221 13.68 -6.10 -13.20
N ARG A 222 13.68 -5.86 -14.52
CA ARG A 222 14.32 -4.68 -15.09
C ARG A 222 13.42 -3.47 -14.86
N SER A 223 13.80 -2.64 -13.90
CA SER A 223 13.10 -1.39 -13.63
C SER A 223 13.87 -0.16 -14.09
N ALA A 224 13.17 0.94 -14.29
CA ALA A 224 13.73 2.28 -14.52
C ALA A 224 12.68 3.34 -14.20
N VAL A 225 13.12 4.59 -14.11
CA VAL A 225 12.23 5.75 -14.22
C VAL A 225 12.52 6.47 -15.53
N ILE A 226 11.47 6.80 -16.29
CA ILE A 226 11.57 7.61 -17.51
C ILE A 226 10.98 8.99 -17.28
N GLU A 227 11.70 10.02 -17.71
CA GLU A 227 11.24 11.40 -17.78
C GLU A 227 10.76 11.70 -19.21
N TYR A 228 9.50 12.07 -19.34
CA TYR A 228 8.95 12.61 -20.58
C TYR A 228 8.69 14.11 -20.43
N ASP A 229 8.94 14.85 -21.51
CA ASP A 229 8.43 16.20 -21.67
C ASP A 229 6.90 16.15 -21.70
N LEU A 230 6.25 16.82 -20.73
CA LEU A 230 4.82 16.73 -20.49
C LEU A 230 3.97 17.29 -21.65
N ASP A 231 4.49 18.28 -22.36
CA ASP A 231 3.76 18.96 -23.45
C ASP A 231 3.89 18.17 -24.78
N THR A 232 5.03 17.52 -25.04
CA THR A 232 5.33 16.88 -26.34
C THR A 232 5.38 15.36 -26.29
N GLY A 233 5.44 14.76 -25.11
CA GLY A 233 5.66 13.33 -24.92
C GLY A 233 7.06 12.86 -25.30
N ARG A 234 8.01 13.73 -25.62
CA ARG A 234 9.39 13.32 -25.95
C ARG A 234 10.13 12.84 -24.71
N LYS A 235 10.81 11.69 -24.80
CA LYS A 235 11.70 11.23 -23.72
C LYS A 235 12.83 12.23 -23.53
N ARG A 236 13.02 12.70 -22.30
CA ARG A 236 14.16 13.52 -21.88
C ARG A 236 15.30 12.65 -21.37
N ARG A 237 15.01 11.70 -20.48
CA ARG A 237 15.99 10.74 -19.95
C ARG A 237 15.32 9.49 -19.40
N ALA A 238 16.12 8.44 -19.21
CA ALA A 238 15.76 7.26 -18.45
C ALA A 238 16.86 7.01 -17.41
N VAL A 239 16.46 6.70 -16.18
CA VAL A 239 17.36 6.49 -15.03
C VAL A 239 17.04 5.12 -14.44
N GLY A 240 18.01 4.20 -14.52
CA GLY A 240 17.88 2.86 -13.94
C GLY A 240 18.23 2.81 -12.46
N PRO A 241 18.15 1.62 -11.85
CA PRO A 241 18.62 1.34 -10.50
C PRO A 241 20.03 1.88 -10.22
N PRO A 242 20.32 2.35 -9.00
CA PRO A 242 21.66 2.78 -8.64
C PRO A 242 22.63 1.60 -8.73
N ALA A 243 23.90 1.87 -9.07
CA ALA A 243 24.92 0.83 -9.16
C ALA A 243 25.12 0.07 -7.83
N SER A 244 24.84 0.70 -6.69
CA SER A 244 24.88 0.07 -5.37
C SER A 244 23.75 -0.94 -5.13
N PHE A 245 22.67 -0.87 -5.91
CA PHE A 245 21.52 -1.76 -5.80
C PHE A 245 20.89 -2.02 -7.18
N PRO A 246 21.56 -2.78 -8.06
CA PRO A 246 21.14 -2.94 -9.47
C PRO A 246 19.82 -3.71 -9.64
N GLY A 247 19.37 -4.43 -8.61
CA GLY A 247 18.11 -5.17 -8.59
C GLY A 247 16.91 -4.39 -8.05
N ALA A 248 17.00 -3.06 -7.93
CA ALA A 248 15.88 -2.23 -7.46
C ALA A 248 14.66 -2.43 -8.35
N ARG A 249 13.48 -2.46 -7.72
CA ARG A 249 12.18 -2.61 -8.38
C ARG A 249 11.33 -1.37 -8.14
N PHE A 250 11.45 -0.39 -9.02
CA PHE A 250 10.74 0.88 -8.88
C PHE A 250 9.24 0.72 -9.15
N ALA A 251 8.43 0.69 -8.10
CA ALA A 251 6.98 0.50 -8.22
C ALA A 251 6.22 1.82 -8.14
N ASP A 252 6.50 2.62 -7.10
CA ASP A 252 5.85 3.91 -6.87
C ASP A 252 6.86 5.08 -6.88
N LEU A 253 6.38 6.28 -7.20
CA LEU A 253 7.19 7.50 -7.18
C LEU A 253 6.37 8.74 -6.82
N THR A 254 7.05 9.75 -6.27
CA THR A 254 6.46 11.06 -5.99
C THR A 254 7.49 12.16 -6.16
N VAL A 255 7.03 13.35 -6.58
CA VAL A 255 7.87 14.54 -6.69
C VAL A 255 7.79 15.31 -5.38
N GLY A 256 8.94 15.50 -4.74
CA GLY A 256 9.03 16.28 -3.52
C GLY A 256 8.91 17.79 -3.75
N PRO A 257 8.70 18.60 -2.70
CA PRO A 257 8.52 20.05 -2.83
C PRO A 257 9.69 20.80 -3.48
N GLY A 258 10.90 20.24 -3.43
CA GLY A 258 12.10 20.77 -4.10
C GLY A 258 12.28 20.32 -5.55
N GLY A 259 11.38 19.50 -6.09
CA GLY A 259 11.51 18.89 -7.42
C GLY A 259 12.36 17.62 -7.46
N ASP A 260 12.85 17.15 -6.31
CA ASP A 260 13.53 15.86 -6.21
C ASP A 260 12.53 14.71 -6.37
N LEU A 261 12.91 13.67 -7.10
CA LEU A 261 12.08 12.49 -7.29
C LEU A 261 12.39 11.44 -6.24
N TRP A 262 11.35 10.93 -5.60
CA TRP A 262 11.41 9.87 -4.59
C TRP A 262 10.77 8.63 -5.16
N VAL A 263 11.40 7.47 -4.98
CA VAL A 263 10.96 6.20 -5.59
C VAL A 263 10.97 5.11 -4.54
N ALA A 264 9.91 4.31 -4.49
CA ALA A 264 9.76 3.18 -3.58
C ALA A 264 10.03 1.85 -4.29
N ASP A 265 10.74 0.96 -3.60
CA ASP A 265 10.85 -0.45 -3.95
C ASP A 265 10.16 -1.31 -2.88
N PRO A 266 8.91 -1.74 -3.12
CA PRO A 266 8.12 -2.51 -2.16
C PRO A 266 8.68 -3.91 -1.90
N TYR A 267 9.61 -4.40 -2.72
CA TYR A 267 10.17 -5.74 -2.62
C TYR A 267 11.41 -5.77 -1.72
N SER A 268 12.30 -4.79 -1.87
CA SER A 268 13.51 -4.69 -1.05
C SER A 268 13.31 -3.87 0.24
N GLY A 269 12.28 -3.00 0.28
CA GLY A 269 12.08 -2.07 1.38
C GLY A 269 12.88 -0.78 1.26
N CYS A 270 13.51 -0.54 0.12
CA CYS A 270 14.31 0.66 -0.13
C CYS A 270 13.44 1.86 -0.52
N LEU A 271 13.94 3.05 -0.19
CA LEU A 271 13.56 4.29 -0.86
C LEU A 271 14.77 4.87 -1.57
N TYR A 272 14.55 5.45 -2.74
CA TYR A 272 15.57 6.09 -3.54
C TYR A 272 15.23 7.56 -3.76
N VAL A 273 16.25 8.38 -3.93
CA VAL A 273 16.09 9.79 -4.32
C VAL A 273 16.94 10.10 -5.55
N LEU A 274 16.34 10.76 -6.53
CA LEU A 274 17.03 11.39 -7.65
C LEU A 274 16.91 12.90 -7.47
N ARG A 275 18.04 13.53 -7.14
CA ARG A 275 18.09 15.00 -7.06
C ARG A 275 18.05 15.59 -8.46
N LYS A 276 17.48 16.79 -8.60
CA LYS A 276 17.26 17.44 -9.90
C LYS A 276 18.49 17.44 -10.82
N GLU A 277 19.65 17.80 -10.28
CA GLU A 277 20.92 17.92 -11.00
C GLU A 277 21.71 16.59 -11.11
N GLU A 278 21.19 15.51 -10.54
CA GLU A 278 21.85 14.21 -10.53
C GLU A 278 21.43 13.36 -11.73
N ALA A 279 22.36 12.50 -12.18
CA ALA A 279 22.15 11.59 -13.30
C ALA A 279 21.73 10.17 -12.85
N SER A 280 21.80 9.87 -11.56
CA SER A 280 21.56 8.54 -11.00
C SER A 280 20.88 8.63 -9.64
N PHE A 281 20.03 7.65 -9.32
CA PHE A 281 19.46 7.51 -8.00
C PHE A 281 20.52 7.31 -6.92
N ARG A 282 20.19 7.73 -5.70
CA ARG A 282 20.87 7.31 -4.47
C ARG A 282 19.91 6.45 -3.66
N VAL A 283 20.45 5.43 -3.00
CA VAL A 283 19.74 4.75 -1.91
C VAL A 283 19.56 5.79 -0.80
N PHE A 284 18.32 6.09 -0.45
CA PHE A 284 18.00 7.02 0.64
C PHE A 284 17.68 6.25 1.92
N LEU A 285 16.83 5.21 1.83
CA LEU A 285 16.66 4.22 2.89
C LEU A 285 17.18 2.87 2.42
N GLU A 286 17.97 2.23 3.29
CA GLU A 286 18.56 0.91 3.04
C GLU A 286 17.50 -0.21 3.04
N PRO A 287 17.78 -1.36 2.41
CA PRO A 287 16.86 -2.50 2.40
C PRO A 287 16.42 -2.90 3.81
N GLY A 288 15.15 -3.25 3.96
CA GLY A 288 14.62 -3.66 5.26
C GLY A 288 14.14 -2.52 6.16
N THR A 289 14.44 -1.25 5.86
CA THR A 289 14.08 -0.12 6.74
C THR A 289 12.56 0.09 6.83
N ILE A 290 11.86 -0.06 5.71
CA ILE A 290 10.39 -0.14 5.63
C ILE A 290 10.05 -1.51 5.03
N GLU A 291 9.04 -2.22 5.54
CA GLU A 291 8.76 -3.60 5.13
C GLU A 291 8.44 -3.70 3.63
N SER A 292 7.43 -2.93 3.21
CA SER A 292 6.99 -2.87 1.82
C SER A 292 6.47 -1.46 1.52
N PRO A 293 7.36 -0.50 1.20
CA PRO A 293 6.96 0.88 0.90
C PRO A 293 6.17 0.94 -0.42
N GLN A 294 4.98 1.54 -0.36
CA GLN A 294 4.08 1.80 -1.49
C GLN A 294 3.93 3.32 -1.68
N GLY A 295 2.68 3.82 -1.74
CA GLY A 295 2.28 5.21 -1.80
C GLY A 295 3.06 6.14 -0.88
N MET A 296 3.47 7.28 -1.44
CA MET A 296 4.23 8.30 -0.74
C MET A 296 3.60 9.69 -0.88
N ALA A 297 3.52 10.40 0.24
CA ALA A 297 2.97 11.76 0.27
C ALA A 297 3.80 12.67 1.17
N PHE A 298 4.17 13.85 0.66
CA PHE A 298 4.78 14.88 1.49
C PHE A 298 3.72 15.62 2.31
N SER A 299 4.08 15.97 3.55
CA SER A 299 3.38 17.04 4.29
C SER A 299 3.38 18.35 3.48
N PRO A 300 2.42 19.28 3.69
CA PRO A 300 2.33 20.52 2.92
C PRO A 300 3.58 21.40 3.02
N THR A 301 4.27 21.35 4.16
CA THR A 301 5.51 22.08 4.39
C THR A 301 6.74 21.37 3.85
N GLY A 302 6.61 20.13 3.40
CA GLY A 302 7.72 19.28 2.96
C GLY A 302 8.58 18.72 4.09
N ARG A 303 8.26 19.01 5.36
CA ARG A 303 9.08 18.58 6.50
C ARG A 303 9.14 17.06 6.65
N TRP A 304 8.03 16.40 6.35
CA TRP A 304 7.88 14.96 6.47
C TRP A 304 7.46 14.35 5.14
N LEU A 305 8.04 13.18 4.85
CA LEU A 305 7.54 12.24 3.86
C LEU A 305 6.77 11.14 4.59
N PHE A 306 5.51 10.92 4.24
CA PHE A 306 4.74 9.77 4.70
C PHE A 306 4.82 8.67 3.65
N VAL A 307 4.99 7.44 4.13
CA VAL A 307 5.14 6.26 3.30
C VAL A 307 4.15 5.22 3.80
N ALA A 308 3.33 4.68 2.90
CA ALA A 308 2.51 3.53 3.19
C ALA A 308 3.40 2.28 3.22
N ASP A 309 3.68 1.76 4.41
CA ASP A 309 4.19 0.39 4.54
C ASP A 309 2.98 -0.55 4.43
N TYR A 310 2.91 -1.28 3.33
CA TYR A 310 1.78 -2.18 3.05
C TYR A 310 1.54 -3.20 4.17
N THR A 311 2.56 -3.52 4.97
CA THR A 311 2.46 -4.56 6.00
C THR A 311 2.39 -4.01 7.43
N GLN A 312 2.97 -2.83 7.69
CA GLN A 312 3.08 -2.24 9.04
C GLN A 312 2.20 -1.00 9.25
N GLY A 313 1.72 -0.39 8.17
CA GLY A 313 0.91 0.82 8.18
C GLY A 313 1.70 2.06 7.79
N ILE A 314 1.30 3.25 8.24
CA ILE A 314 1.94 4.49 7.76
C ILE A 314 3.21 4.79 8.53
N ALA A 315 4.33 4.94 7.82
CA ALA A 315 5.58 5.45 8.34
C ALA A 315 5.75 6.93 8.03
N ARG A 316 6.40 7.66 8.94
CA ARG A 316 6.87 9.03 8.75
C ARG A 316 8.38 9.00 8.64
N VAL A 317 8.89 9.61 7.58
CA VAL A 317 10.31 9.68 7.24
C VAL A 317 10.77 11.12 7.28
N ASP A 318 11.90 11.40 7.95
CA ASP A 318 12.59 12.69 7.88
C ASP A 318 13.45 12.74 6.60
N PRO A 319 13.11 13.57 5.59
CA PRO A 319 13.89 13.65 4.36
C PRO A 319 15.32 14.19 4.56
N ALA A 320 15.62 14.81 5.71
CA ALA A 320 16.93 15.40 5.99
C ALA A 320 17.96 14.37 6.46
N ASN A 321 17.52 13.30 7.13
CA ASN A 321 18.45 12.33 7.75
C ASN A 321 18.02 10.86 7.63
N GLY A 322 16.85 10.57 7.06
CA GLY A 322 16.36 9.20 6.88
C GLY A 322 15.78 8.55 8.13
N THR A 323 15.54 9.29 9.21
CA THR A 323 14.87 8.76 10.40
C THR A 323 13.47 8.29 10.03
N VAL A 324 13.14 7.04 10.36
CA VAL A 324 11.82 6.44 10.11
C VAL A 324 11.12 6.16 11.43
N VAL A 325 9.88 6.62 11.54
CA VAL A 325 8.99 6.34 12.69
C VAL A 325 7.67 5.82 12.16
N LEU A 326 7.27 4.63 12.60
CA LEU A 326 5.95 4.10 12.30
C LEU A 326 4.90 4.87 13.12
N LEU A 327 3.88 5.40 12.47
CA LEU A 327 2.85 6.17 13.17
C LEU A 327 1.98 5.25 14.02
N ASP A 328 1.69 5.69 15.25
CA ASP A 328 0.65 5.08 16.07
C ASP A 328 -0.73 5.38 15.49
N ALA A 329 -1.69 4.49 15.77
CA ALA A 329 -3.06 4.59 15.32
C ALA A 329 -4.02 4.03 16.38
N PRO A 330 -5.32 4.37 16.34
CA PRO A 330 -6.31 3.75 17.21
C PRO A 330 -6.28 2.22 17.09
N VAL A 331 -6.50 1.51 18.20
CA VAL A 331 -6.38 0.04 18.27
C VAL A 331 -7.28 -0.70 17.29
N ASP A 332 -8.43 -0.11 16.94
CA ASP A 332 -9.41 -0.66 16.00
C ASP A 332 -9.30 -0.04 14.60
N ALA A 333 -8.17 0.58 14.26
CA ALA A 333 -7.92 1.12 12.91
C ALA A 333 -7.05 0.18 12.08
N ALA A 334 -7.51 -0.16 10.87
CA ALA A 334 -6.71 -0.91 9.89
C ALA A 334 -5.90 0.05 9.03
N THR A 335 -4.60 0.14 9.32
CA THR A 335 -3.65 1.03 8.63
C THR A 335 -2.73 0.31 7.64
N THR A 336 -2.70 -1.02 7.63
CA THR A 336 -1.94 -1.85 6.67
C THR A 336 -2.70 -2.02 5.36
N GLY A 337 -2.03 -2.42 4.28
CA GLY A 337 -2.67 -2.69 3.00
C GLY A 337 -3.09 -1.43 2.23
N VAL A 338 -2.52 -0.29 2.62
CA VAL A 338 -2.64 0.97 1.86
C VAL A 338 -1.64 0.88 0.71
N ASP A 339 -2.14 1.07 -0.50
CA ASP A 339 -1.37 1.06 -1.73
C ASP A 339 -1.07 2.50 -2.13
N GLY A 340 -2.02 3.20 -2.75
CA GLY A 340 -1.91 4.63 -3.02
C GLY A 340 -2.01 5.49 -1.74
N LEU A 341 -1.16 6.50 -1.64
CA LEU A 341 -1.18 7.48 -0.54
C LEU A 341 -0.97 8.89 -1.08
N VAL A 342 -1.88 9.80 -0.75
CA VAL A 342 -1.78 11.22 -1.12
C VAL A 342 -2.07 12.12 0.07
N TRP A 343 -1.59 13.36 0.01
CA TRP A 343 -1.97 14.38 0.98
C TRP A 343 -3.25 15.09 0.52
N GLY A 344 -4.28 15.16 1.36
CA GLY A 344 -5.57 15.77 1.02
C GLY A 344 -6.53 15.83 2.21
N GLY A 345 -7.52 16.73 2.17
CA GLY A 345 -8.56 16.83 3.22
C GLY A 345 -8.02 17.03 4.63
N GLY A 346 -6.94 17.82 4.78
CA GLY A 346 -6.32 18.09 6.08
C GLY A 346 -5.51 16.95 6.68
N GLY A 347 -5.22 15.89 5.93
CA GLY A 347 -4.39 14.77 6.38
C GLY A 347 -3.91 13.90 5.22
N LEU A 348 -3.80 12.59 5.47
CA LEU A 348 -3.49 11.61 4.43
C LEU A 348 -4.77 10.95 3.93
N VAL A 349 -4.80 10.65 2.63
CA VAL A 349 -5.85 9.84 2.01
C VAL A 349 -5.19 8.60 1.43
N GLY A 350 -5.63 7.43 1.88
CA GLY A 350 -5.09 6.14 1.46
C GLY A 350 -6.11 5.37 0.62
N ILE A 351 -5.65 4.79 -0.47
CA ILE A 351 -6.40 3.81 -1.27
C ILE A 351 -5.95 2.43 -0.79
N GLN A 352 -6.87 1.67 -0.21
CA GLN A 352 -6.56 0.48 0.57
C GLN A 352 -7.14 -0.77 -0.11
N ASN A 353 -6.28 -1.47 -0.85
CA ASN A 353 -6.64 -2.70 -1.54
C ASN A 353 -6.19 -3.98 -0.82
N GLY A 354 -5.30 -3.88 0.18
CA GLY A 354 -4.88 -5.00 1.02
C GLY A 354 -5.90 -5.45 2.08
N VAL A 355 -7.12 -4.91 2.01
CA VAL A 355 -8.26 -5.29 2.84
C VAL A 355 -9.48 -5.57 1.97
N ARG A 356 -10.40 -6.39 2.48
CA ARG A 356 -11.73 -6.58 1.90
C ARG A 356 -12.80 -6.13 2.91
N PRO A 357 -13.87 -5.46 2.46
CA PRO A 357 -13.99 -4.83 1.13
C PRO A 357 -12.93 -3.72 0.94
N HIS A 358 -12.51 -3.52 -0.32
CA HIS A 358 -11.61 -2.44 -0.71
C HIS A 358 -12.21 -1.07 -0.36
N ARG A 359 -11.35 -0.10 -0.07
CA ARG A 359 -11.80 1.21 0.42
C ARG A 359 -10.81 2.34 0.19
N VAL A 360 -11.32 3.56 0.24
CA VAL A 360 -10.54 4.80 0.38
C VAL A 360 -10.76 5.31 1.79
N VAL A 361 -9.67 5.63 2.49
CA VAL A 361 -9.69 6.10 3.89
C VAL A 361 -9.02 7.45 4.04
N ARG A 362 -9.49 8.26 4.98
CA ARG A 362 -8.79 9.45 5.47
C ARG A 362 -8.13 9.13 6.80
N LEU A 363 -6.85 9.46 6.92
CA LEU A 363 -6.08 9.36 8.15
C LEU A 363 -5.82 10.77 8.66
N ARG A 364 -6.53 11.15 9.73
CA ARG A 364 -6.28 12.44 10.41
C ARG A 364 -5.07 12.29 11.30
N LEU A 365 -4.09 13.16 11.12
CA LEU A 365 -2.92 13.22 11.98
C LEU A 365 -3.13 14.24 13.10
N ASP A 366 -2.44 14.07 14.22
CA ASP A 366 -2.39 15.12 15.25
C ASP A 366 -1.61 16.35 14.76
N PRO A 367 -1.67 17.51 15.44
CA PRO A 367 -1.03 18.75 14.95
C PRO A 367 0.49 18.63 14.74
N GLY A 368 1.17 17.75 15.50
CA GLY A 368 2.59 17.46 15.33
C GLY A 368 2.91 16.50 14.18
N LEU A 369 1.88 15.93 13.55
CA LEU A 369 1.98 14.90 12.52
C LEU A 369 2.74 13.66 12.99
N GLU A 370 2.56 13.26 14.25
CA GLU A 370 3.29 12.19 14.95
C GLU A 370 2.48 10.92 15.13
N ARG A 371 1.15 11.00 15.02
CA ARG A 371 0.25 9.85 15.14
C ARG A 371 -1.03 10.05 14.35
N ILE A 372 -1.64 8.95 13.95
CA ILE A 372 -2.98 8.90 13.41
C ILE A 372 -3.96 9.00 14.59
N THR A 373 -4.84 9.99 14.55
CA THR A 373 -5.88 10.21 15.56
C THR A 373 -7.22 9.62 15.16
N GLU A 374 -7.49 9.53 13.87
CA GLU A 374 -8.74 9.01 13.31
C GLU A 374 -8.50 8.36 11.95
N VAL A 375 -9.22 7.27 11.68
CA VAL A 375 -9.33 6.67 10.34
C VAL A 375 -10.80 6.69 9.93
N SER A 376 -11.15 7.56 8.98
CA SER A 376 -12.50 7.67 8.44
C SER A 376 -12.59 6.92 7.10
N ILE A 377 -13.65 6.16 6.87
CA ILE A 377 -13.93 5.53 5.56
C ILE A 377 -14.60 6.56 4.66
N LEU A 378 -13.98 6.90 3.53
CA LEU A 378 -14.53 7.83 2.54
C LEU A 378 -15.28 7.09 1.42
N GLU A 379 -14.78 5.91 1.03
CA GLU A 379 -15.40 5.01 0.07
C GLU A 379 -15.11 3.57 0.52
N ARG A 380 -16.04 2.62 0.39
CA ARG A 380 -15.84 1.20 0.70
C ARG A 380 -16.82 0.36 -0.10
N GLY A 381 -16.34 -0.77 -0.62
CA GLY A 381 -17.20 -1.75 -1.29
C GLY A 381 -17.89 -1.18 -2.52
N ASN A 382 -17.28 -0.21 -3.22
CA ASN A 382 -17.81 0.31 -4.46
C ASN A 382 -17.94 -0.86 -5.47
N PRO A 383 -19.08 -1.04 -6.16
CA PRO A 383 -19.27 -2.16 -7.08
C PRO A 383 -18.34 -2.12 -8.30
N ARG A 384 -17.66 -0.99 -8.55
CA ARG A 384 -16.63 -0.86 -9.59
C ARG A 384 -15.24 -1.23 -9.10
N PHE A 385 -15.05 -1.51 -7.82
CA PHE A 385 -13.74 -1.90 -7.31
C PHE A 385 -13.35 -3.29 -7.81
N ASP A 386 -12.14 -3.36 -8.36
CA ASP A 386 -11.45 -4.57 -8.75
C ASP A 386 -9.94 -4.30 -8.58
N GLU A 387 -9.50 -4.32 -7.31
CA GLU A 387 -8.19 -3.83 -6.89
C GLU A 387 -7.97 -2.35 -7.25
N PRO A 388 -8.57 -1.39 -6.52
CA PRO A 388 -8.23 0.03 -6.70
C PRO A 388 -6.80 0.31 -6.24
N THR A 389 -6.05 1.12 -6.98
CA THR A 389 -4.60 1.34 -6.74
C THR A 389 -4.26 2.81 -6.53
N LEU A 390 -3.49 3.45 -7.40
CA LEU A 390 -2.93 4.78 -7.17
C LEU A 390 -3.89 5.89 -7.61
N GLY A 391 -3.65 7.10 -7.10
CA GLY A 391 -4.46 8.27 -7.41
C GLY A 391 -3.75 9.59 -7.15
N VAL A 392 -4.40 10.68 -7.55
CA VAL A 392 -3.89 12.04 -7.44
C VAL A 392 -4.98 12.96 -6.87
N MET A 393 -4.58 13.93 -6.04
CA MET A 393 -5.47 15.01 -5.62
C MET A 393 -5.50 16.11 -6.68
N VAL A 394 -6.71 16.52 -7.08
CA VAL A 394 -6.96 17.70 -7.92
C VAL A 394 -7.90 18.62 -7.14
N GLY A 395 -7.33 19.68 -6.56
CA GLY A 395 -8.06 20.52 -5.61
C GLY A 395 -8.49 19.71 -4.38
N ASP A 396 -9.79 19.59 -4.15
CA ASP A 396 -10.39 18.81 -3.06
C ASP A 396 -10.99 17.47 -3.52
N GLU A 397 -10.71 17.03 -4.75
CA GLU A 397 -11.14 15.73 -5.27
C GLU A 397 -9.94 14.79 -5.45
N LEU A 398 -10.07 13.55 -4.96
CA LEU A 398 -9.18 12.44 -5.29
C LEU A 398 -9.64 11.83 -6.61
N TYR A 399 -8.75 11.68 -7.58
CA TYR A 399 -8.95 10.89 -8.80
C TYR A 399 -8.09 9.64 -8.70
N TYR A 400 -8.68 8.46 -8.89
CA TYR A 400 -7.98 7.21 -8.63
C TYR A 400 -8.49 6.04 -9.48
N VAL A 401 -7.61 5.08 -9.70
CA VAL A 401 -7.93 3.83 -10.42
C VAL A 401 -8.88 2.99 -9.56
N ALA A 402 -10.03 2.60 -10.12
CA ALA A 402 -11.02 1.80 -9.40
C ALA A 402 -10.86 0.29 -9.64
N ASN A 403 -10.51 -0.10 -10.86
CA ASN A 403 -10.40 -1.48 -11.30
C ASN A 403 -9.10 -1.72 -12.09
N SER A 404 -7.98 -1.90 -11.39
CA SER A 404 -6.72 -2.32 -12.00
C SER A 404 -6.78 -3.75 -12.52
N GLN A 405 -7.70 -4.57 -12.00
CA GLN A 405 -8.08 -5.88 -12.55
C GLN A 405 -6.92 -6.87 -12.74
N TYR A 406 -5.88 -6.84 -11.88
CA TYR A 406 -4.70 -7.72 -12.03
C TYR A 406 -5.05 -9.19 -12.14
N GLU A 407 -6.04 -9.66 -11.36
CA GLU A 407 -6.43 -11.07 -11.39
C GLU A 407 -7.03 -11.52 -12.74
N ALA A 408 -7.42 -10.59 -13.61
CA ALA A 408 -7.84 -10.89 -14.97
C ALA A 408 -6.66 -11.20 -15.91
N PHE A 409 -5.41 -11.07 -15.45
CA PHE A 409 -4.20 -11.36 -16.21
C PHE A 409 -3.41 -12.50 -15.54
N GLY A 410 -3.13 -13.56 -16.29
CA GLY A 410 -2.31 -14.69 -15.80
C GLY A 410 -0.83 -14.35 -15.64
N GLU A 411 -0.05 -15.29 -15.10
CA GLU A 411 1.40 -15.13 -14.85
C GLU A 411 2.27 -14.89 -16.10
N ASN A 412 1.71 -15.04 -17.30
CA ASN A 412 2.34 -14.73 -18.58
C ASN A 412 1.74 -13.49 -19.26
N GLY A 413 0.98 -12.69 -18.50
CA GLY A 413 0.27 -11.52 -18.97
C GLY A 413 -0.90 -11.84 -19.88
N ARG A 414 -1.29 -13.10 -20.08
CA ARG A 414 -2.46 -13.40 -20.91
C ARG A 414 -3.73 -12.94 -20.20
N PRO A 415 -4.55 -12.09 -20.83
CA PRO A 415 -5.83 -11.70 -20.27
C PRO A 415 -6.82 -12.88 -20.31
N ASP A 416 -7.73 -12.91 -19.34
CA ASP A 416 -8.96 -13.68 -19.35
C ASP A 416 -10.11 -12.79 -19.86
N PRO A 417 -10.54 -12.92 -21.13
CA PRO A 417 -11.56 -12.06 -21.71
C PRO A 417 -12.90 -12.08 -20.98
N ALA A 418 -13.21 -13.14 -20.22
CA ALA A 418 -14.45 -13.24 -19.46
C ALA A 418 -14.45 -12.35 -18.20
N ARG A 419 -13.27 -11.94 -17.74
CA ARG A 419 -13.09 -11.13 -16.53
C ARG A 419 -12.80 -9.66 -16.82
N LEU A 420 -12.30 -9.34 -18.01
CA LEU A 420 -11.92 -7.98 -18.38
C LEU A 420 -13.11 -7.00 -18.39
N LYS A 421 -12.86 -5.81 -17.85
CA LYS A 421 -13.81 -4.69 -17.82
C LYS A 421 -13.13 -3.45 -18.37
N ASP A 422 -13.91 -2.51 -18.88
CA ASP A 422 -13.38 -1.19 -19.22
C ASP A 422 -12.86 -0.52 -17.95
N PRO A 423 -11.62 -0.03 -17.91
CA PRO A 423 -11.10 0.60 -16.72
C PRO A 423 -11.77 1.93 -16.40
N VAL A 424 -11.96 2.19 -15.12
CA VAL A 424 -12.69 3.32 -14.58
C VAL A 424 -11.78 4.10 -13.65
N ILE A 425 -11.66 5.40 -13.91
CA ILE A 425 -11.14 6.35 -12.94
C ILE A 425 -12.32 6.94 -12.19
N LEU A 426 -12.33 6.76 -10.87
CA LEU A 426 -13.30 7.39 -9.99
C LEU A 426 -12.75 8.71 -9.46
N ARG A 427 -13.66 9.62 -9.14
CA ARG A 427 -13.38 10.82 -8.36
C ARG A 427 -14.20 10.88 -7.08
N LEU A 428 -13.58 11.34 -6.00
CA LEU A 428 -14.18 11.43 -4.67
C LEU A 428 -13.79 12.75 -4.03
N ARG A 429 -14.78 13.52 -3.57
CA ARG A 429 -14.52 14.75 -2.81
C ARG A 429 -14.00 14.40 -1.42
N VAL A 430 -12.86 14.98 -1.05
CA VAL A 430 -12.18 14.81 0.22
C VAL A 430 -12.28 16.10 1.03
N THR A 431 -13.30 16.20 1.86
CA THR A 431 -13.47 17.36 2.76
C THR A 431 -12.53 17.26 3.99
N PRO A 432 -12.11 18.40 4.57
CA PRO A 432 -11.34 18.45 5.81
C PRO A 432 -12.01 17.82 7.05
#